data_AF-A0A4Q3DM24-F1
#
_entry.id   AF-A0A4Q3DM24-F1
#
_cell.length_a   1.000
_cell.length_b   1.000
_cell.length_c   1.000
_cell.angle_alpha   90.00
_cell.angle_beta   90.00
_cell.angle_gamma   90.00
#
_symmetry.space_group_name_H-M   'P 1'
#
loop_
_entity.id
_entity.type
_entity.pdbx_description
1 polymer ?
#
loop_
_entity_poly.entity_id
_entity_poly.type
_entity_poly.pdbx_seq_one_letter_code
_entity_poly.pdbx_strand_id
1 'polypeptide(L)' 'MSQRIALAVIGTHGDVQPFVALAVTLQKRGFSVVLGTTSDFEGFVT' A
#
# COMPACT_ATOMS: atom_id res chain seq x y z
N MET A 1 -12.58 14.99 8.25
CA MET A 1 -12.69 13.55 7.89
C MET A 1 -11.57 13.23 6.92
N SER A 2 -10.62 12.37 7.28
CA SER A 2 -9.62 11.88 6.33
C SER A 2 -10.28 10.85 5.40
N GLN A 3 -10.15 11.03 4.08
CA GLN A 3 -10.68 10.06 3.11
C GLN A 3 -9.91 8.73 3.24
N ARG A 4 -10.64 7.61 3.14
CA ARG A 4 -10.08 6.26 3.24
C ARG A 4 -9.83 5.70 1.84
N ILE A 5 -8.61 5.23 1.60
CA ILE A 5 -8.14 4.69 0.33
C ILE A 5 -7.71 3.24 0.56
N ALA A 6 -8.24 2.32 -0.24
CA ALA A 6 -7.81 0.93 -0.29
C ALA A 6 -6.99 0.70 -1.57
N LEU A 7 -5.81 0.13 -1.42
CA LEU A 7 -4.93 -0.29 -2.51
C LEU A 7 -4.85 -1.83 -2.46
N ALA A 8 -5.07 -2.49 -3.59
CA ALA A 8 -4.93 -3.93 -3.72
C ALA A 8 -3.98 -4.24 -4.88
N VAL A 9 -2.93 -4.99 -4.61
CA VAL A 9 -1.91 -5.34 -5.61
C VAL A 9 -1.55 -6.82 -5.50
N ILE A 10 -1.54 -7.50 -6.64
CA ILE A 10 -1.11 -8.89 -6.78
C ILE A 10 -0.06 -8.89 -7.89
N GLY A 11 1.09 -9.51 -7.63
CA GLY A 11 2.18 -9.56 -8.61
C GLY A 11 3.51 -9.90 -7.96
N THR A 12 4.58 -9.54 -8.64
CA THR A 12 5.95 -9.69 -8.16
C THR A 12 6.35 -8.52 -7.26
N HIS A 13 7.55 -8.57 -6.68
CA HIS A 13 8.09 -7.47 -5.89
C HIS A 13 8.13 -6.14 -6.68
N GLY A 14 8.37 -6.20 -8.01
CA GLY A 14 8.36 -5.02 -8.88
C GLY A 14 6.98 -4.38 -9.01
N ASP A 15 5.92 -5.16 -8.87
CA ASP A 15 4.53 -4.68 -8.89
C ASP A 15 4.12 -4.13 -7.52
N VAL A 16 4.54 -4.78 -6.41
CA VAL A 16 4.17 -4.38 -5.04
C VAL A 16 4.88 -3.10 -4.59
N GLN A 17 6.17 -2.96 -4.89
CA GLN A 17 7.00 -1.84 -4.41
C GLN A 17 6.46 -0.44 -4.79
N PRO A 18 6.02 -0.17 -6.04
CA PRO A 18 5.42 1.12 -6.39
C PRO A 18 4.15 1.45 -5.57
N PHE A 19 3.35 0.44 -5.23
CA PHE A 19 2.13 0.63 -4.44
C PHE A 19 2.44 0.91 -2.96
N VAL A 20 3.50 0.33 -2.42
CA VAL A 20 4.03 0.70 -1.09
C VAL A 20 4.47 2.17 -1.09
N ALA A 21 5.24 2.60 -2.09
CA ALA A 21 5.69 3.99 -2.20
C ALA A 21 4.50 4.97 -2.32
N LEU A 22 3.47 4.60 -3.08
CA LEU A 22 2.22 5.35 -3.18
C LEU A 22 1.48 5.42 -1.83
N ALA A 23 1.34 4.28 -1.15
CA ALA A 23 0.66 4.20 0.14
C ALA A 23 1.30 5.14 1.19
N VAL A 24 2.63 5.09 1.31
CA VAL A 24 3.40 5.97 2.20
C VAL A 24 3.20 7.45 1.83
N THR A 25 3.18 7.77 0.55
CA THR A 25 2.99 9.16 0.08
C THR A 25 1.58 9.67 0.40
N LEU A 26 0.56 8.84 0.23
CA LEU A 26 -0.83 9.16 0.57
C LEU A 26 -1.00 9.34 2.09
N GLN A 27 -0.39 8.48 2.90
CA GLN A 27 -0.37 8.64 4.36
C GLN A 27 0.28 9.97 4.76
N LYS A 28 1.42 10.34 4.17
CA LYS A 28 2.09 11.65 4.40
C LYS A 28 1.23 12.85 4.03
N ARG A 29 0.30 12.69 3.08
CA ARG A 29 -0.69 13.73 2.69
C ARG A 29 -1.94 13.76 3.57
N GLY A 30 -2.02 12.90 4.58
CA GLY A 30 -3.12 12.87 5.56
C GLY A 30 -4.28 11.95 5.20
N PHE A 31 -4.12 11.06 4.20
CA PHE A 31 -5.13 10.05 3.87
C PHE A 31 -5.03 8.83 4.78
N SER A 32 -6.16 8.18 5.06
CA SER A 32 -6.20 6.87 5.72
C SER A 32 -6.05 5.79 4.65
N VAL A 33 -4.95 5.04 4.67
CA VAL A 33 -4.62 4.08 3.59
C VAL A 33 -4.53 2.66 4.13
N VAL A 34 -5.10 1.71 3.39
CA VAL A 34 -4.89 0.27 3.57
C VAL A 34 -4.30 -0.28 2.29
N LEU A 35 -3.21 -1.04 2.38
CA LEU A 35 -2.60 -1.77 1.27
C LEU A 35 -2.75 -3.27 1.51
N GLY A 36 -3.34 -3.99 0.55
CA GLY A 36 -3.48 -5.44 0.56
C GLY A 36 -2.68 -6.08 -0.57
N THR A 37 -1.97 -7.16 -0.26
CA THR A 37 -1.24 -7.98 -1.22
C THR A 37 -1.20 -9.45 -0.74
N THR A 38 -0.51 -10.34 -1.46
CA THR A 38 -0.38 -11.74 -1.05
C THR A 38 0.47 -11.87 0.23
N SER A 39 0.28 -12.95 0.98
CA SER A 39 0.97 -13.20 2.26
C SER A 39 2.49 -13.17 2.16
N ASP A 40 3.04 -13.48 0.97
CA ASP A 40 4.48 -13.49 0.72
C ASP A 40 5.15 -12.11 0.94
N PHE A 41 4.37 -11.03 0.88
CA PHE A 41 4.86 -9.66 1.04
C PHE A 41 4.49 -9.03 2.39
N GLU A 42 3.94 -9.78 3.35
CA GLU A 42 3.56 -9.26 4.67
C GLU A 42 4.71 -8.50 5.33
N GLY A 43 5.91 -9.09 5.37
CA GLY A 43 7.10 -8.45 5.94
C GLY A 43 7.62 -7.22 5.18
N PHE A 44 7.13 -6.98 3.96
CA PHE A 44 7.49 -5.81 3.14
C PHE A 44 6.47 -4.66 3.27
N VAL A 45 5.20 -4.97 3.57
CA VAL A 45 4.10 -3.98 3.63
C VAL A 45 3.67 -3.59 5.05
N THR A 46 4.24 -4.23 6.08
CA THR A 46 3.98 -3.95 7.50
C THR A 46 4.94 -2.89 8.04
#